data_AF-A0A7Y2H507-F1
#
_entry.id   AF-A0A7Y2H507-F1
#
_cell.length_a   1.000
_cell.length_b   1.000
_cell.length_c   1.000
_cell.angle_alpha   90.00
_cell.angle_beta   90.00
_cell.angle_gamma   90.00
#
_symmetry.space_group_name_H-M   'P 1'
#
loop_
_entity.id
_entity.type
_entity.pdbx_description
1 polymer ?
#
loop_
_entity_poly.entity_id
_entity_poly.type
_entity_poly.pdbx_seq_one_letter_code
_entity_poly.pdbx_strand_id
1 'polypeptide(L)'
;MSGKSILKRIDWLTVLFYILLVGIGWLNIYSSTFTENNPSIFDLGQLYGKQMLYIVVSFAAIIVILALEANSYERFASIFYIISMVLLLGLFVFGKTIAGATSWYDLGVFNLQPSEFAKMATALALAKYLSDI
;
A
#
# COMPACT_ATOMS: atom_id res chain seq x y z
N MET A 1 -5.81 -29.69 14.62
CA MET A 1 -5.22 -30.13 13.33
C MET A 1 -4.02 -29.25 13.00
N SER A 2 -2.84 -29.86 13.05
CA SER A 2 -1.48 -29.37 12.78
C SER A 2 -1.29 -27.86 12.55
N GLY A 3 -0.75 -27.19 13.57
CA GLY A 3 -0.12 -25.87 13.47
C GLY A 3 1.16 -25.90 12.62
N LYS A 4 1.01 -26.23 11.33
CA LYS A 4 2.00 -25.83 10.33
C LYS A 4 1.90 -24.31 10.25
N SER A 5 2.82 -23.65 10.95
CA SER A 5 2.90 -22.20 11.10
C SER A 5 2.60 -21.51 9.78
N ILE A 6 1.78 -20.46 9.81
CA ILE A 6 1.44 -19.62 8.64
C ILE A 6 2.70 -19.29 7.82
N LEU A 7 3.83 -19.10 8.51
CA LEU A 7 5.19 -18.91 7.98
C LEU A 7 5.70 -20.01 7.02
N LYS A 8 5.27 -21.27 7.17
CA LYS A 8 5.62 -22.37 6.26
C LYS A 8 4.79 -22.40 4.98
N ARG A 9 3.67 -21.68 4.93
CA ARG A 9 2.81 -21.56 3.74
C ARG A 9 3.18 -20.36 2.87
N ILE A 10 4.03 -19.48 3.37
CA ILE A 10 4.52 -18.32 2.63
C ILE A 10 5.55 -18.79 1.59
N ASP A 11 5.39 -18.31 0.36
CA ASP A 11 6.41 -18.48 -0.68
C ASP A 11 7.58 -17.52 -0.41
N TRP A 12 8.63 -18.08 0.21
CA TRP A 12 9.84 -17.35 0.58
C TRP A 12 10.61 -16.82 -0.63
N LEU A 13 10.45 -17.40 -1.82
CA LEU A 13 11.09 -16.92 -3.03
C LEU A 13 10.47 -15.59 -3.48
N THR A 14 9.14 -15.49 -3.45
CA THR A 14 8.42 -14.24 -3.73
C THR A 14 8.76 -13.15 -2.70
N VAL A 15 8.86 -13.50 -1.42
CA VAL A 15 9.28 -12.56 -0.36
C VAL A 15 10.70 -12.04 -0.59
N LEU A 16 11.63 -12.91 -1.00
CA LEU A 16 12.99 -12.51 -1.32
C LEU A 16 13.03 -11.49 -2.47
N PHE A 17 12.32 -11.77 -3.57
CA PHE A 17 12.23 -10.83 -4.69
C PHE A 17 11.62 -9.49 -4.27
N TYR A 18 10.57 -9.51 -3.46
CA TYR A 18 9.98 -8.29 -2.91
C TYR A 18 10.99 -7.46 -2.11
N ILE A 19 11.72 -8.08 -1.17
CA ILE A 19 12.72 -7.37 -0.35
C ILE A 19 13.84 -6.78 -1.22
N LEU A 20 14.32 -7.53 -2.22
CA LEU A 20 15.34 -7.05 -3.15
C LEU A 20 14.86 -5.84 -3.95
N LEU A 21 13.65 -5.89 -4.50
CA LEU A 21 13.08 -4.77 -5.28
C LEU A 21 12.87 -3.52 -4.42
N VAL A 22 12.35 -3.69 -3.19
CA VAL A 22 12.19 -2.58 -2.25
C VAL A 22 13.55 -1.98 -1.88
N GLY A 23 14.56 -2.82 -1.61
CA GLY A 23 15.92 -2.37 -1.29
C GLY A 23 16.57 -1.61 -2.44
N ILE A 24 16.50 -2.14 -3.66
CA ILE A 24 17.03 -1.48 -4.87
C ILE A 24 16.30 -0.14 -5.10
N GLY A 25 14.97 -0.11 -4.95
CA GLY A 25 14.19 1.12 -5.09
C GLY A 25 14.58 2.19 -4.08
N TRP A 26 14.77 1.81 -2.82
CA TRP A 26 15.21 2.73 -1.77
C TRP A 26 16.63 3.27 -2.02
N LEU A 27 17.57 2.41 -2.43
CA LEU A 27 18.93 2.82 -2.78
C LEU A 27 18.94 3.79 -3.98
N ASN A 28 18.06 3.60 -4.95
CA ASN A 28 17.93 4.51 -6.10
C ASN A 28 17.43 5.90 -5.68
N ILE A 29 16.42 5.96 -4.80
CA ILE A 29 15.93 7.23 -4.23
C ILE A 29 17.04 7.92 -3.43
N TYR A 30 17.78 7.17 -2.62
CA TYR A 30 18.91 7.69 -1.87
C TYR A 30 19.98 8.28 -2.80
N SER A 31 20.40 7.52 -3.83
CA SER A 31 21.41 7.94 -4.80
C SER A 31 21.02 9.21 -5.57
N SER A 32 19.75 9.32 -5.98
CA SER A 32 19.26 10.46 -6.78
C SER A 32 19.00 11.74 -5.96
N THR A 33 18.73 11.61 -4.67
CA THR A 33 18.38 12.74 -3.79
C THR A 33 19.54 13.15 -2.88
N PHE A 34 20.66 12.41 -2.90
CA PHE A 34 21.81 12.68 -2.04
C PHE A 34 22.36 14.09 -2.29
N THR A 35 22.37 14.90 -1.23
CA THR A 35 22.93 16.25 -1.23
C THR A 35 23.89 16.36 -0.05
N GLU A 36 25.11 16.85 -0.29
CA GLU A 36 26.22 16.86 0.69
C GLU A 36 25.92 17.63 2.00
N ASN A 37 24.88 18.49 2.01
CA ASN A 37 24.58 19.39 3.12
C ASN A 37 23.76 18.78 4.29
N ASN A 38 23.33 17.51 4.21
CA ASN A 38 22.64 16.83 5.33
C ASN A 38 23.02 15.34 5.40
N PRO A 39 23.99 14.94 6.25
CA PRO A 39 24.54 13.57 6.27
C PRO A 39 23.66 12.54 7.00
N SER A 40 22.49 12.93 7.50
CA SER A 40 21.61 12.06 8.30
C SER A 40 20.72 11.20 7.40
N ILE A 41 21.09 9.92 7.24
CA ILE A 41 20.29 8.89 6.51
C ILE A 41 18.86 8.72 7.09
N PHE A 42 18.63 9.17 8.33
CA PHE A 42 17.34 9.10 9.02
C PHE A 42 16.53 10.40 9.00
N ASP A 43 16.91 11.39 8.18
CA ASP A 43 16.16 12.64 8.08
C ASP A 43 14.80 12.43 7.38
N LEU A 44 13.72 12.48 8.14
CA LEU A 44 12.33 12.39 7.66
C LEU A 44 11.89 13.62 6.84
N GLY A 45 12.69 14.69 6.81
CA GLY A 45 12.50 15.81 5.89
C GLY A 45 12.81 15.43 4.43
N GLN A 46 13.69 14.45 4.22
CA GLN A 46 14.17 14.03 2.91
C GLN A 46 13.32 12.89 2.32
N LEU A 47 13.35 12.76 0.98
CA LEU A 47 12.57 11.75 0.26
C LEU A 47 12.97 10.32 0.66
N TYR A 48 14.26 10.04 0.86
CA TYR A 48 14.74 8.72 1.26
C TYR A 48 14.31 8.34 2.69
N GLY A 49 14.25 9.30 3.61
CA GLY A 49 13.79 9.08 4.98
C GLY A 49 12.29 8.81 5.04
N LYS A 50 11.50 9.58 4.29
CA LYS A 50 10.05 9.33 4.11
C LYS A 50 9.80 7.94 3.50
N GLN A 51 10.57 7.56 2.49
CA GLN A 51 10.45 6.23 1.89
C GLN A 51 10.74 5.12 2.90
N MET A 52 11.77 5.29 3.75
CA MET A 52 12.07 4.32 4.82
C MET A 52 10.90 4.16 5.78
N LEU A 53 10.26 5.28 6.18
CA LEU A 53 9.06 5.26 7.02
C LEU A 53 7.91 4.50 6.35
N TYR A 54 7.65 4.74 5.06
CA TYR A 54 6.61 4.01 4.33
C TYR A 54 6.91 2.52 4.17
N ILE A 55 8.18 2.14 4.03
CA ILE A 55 8.58 0.72 4.02
C ILE A 55 8.25 0.06 5.36
N VAL A 56 8.58 0.72 6.48
CA VAL A 56 8.26 0.20 7.83
C VAL A 56 6.74 0.08 8.03
N VAL A 57 5.97 1.11 7.65
CA VAL A 57 4.50 1.07 7.71
C VAL A 57 3.94 -0.05 6.82
N SER A 58 4.50 -0.27 5.64
CA SER A 58 4.12 -1.36 4.74
C SER A 58 4.36 -2.74 5.38
N PHE A 59 5.51 -2.95 6.03
CA PHE A 59 5.77 -4.19 6.76
C PHE A 59 4.76 -4.44 7.89
N ALA A 60 4.41 -3.39 8.66
CA ALA A 60 3.36 -3.50 9.66
C ALA A 60 2.00 -3.86 9.04
N ALA A 61 1.64 -3.22 7.91
CA ALA A 61 0.42 -3.53 7.17
C ALA A 61 0.38 -4.97 6.65
N ILE A 62 1.50 -5.49 6.13
CA ILE A 62 1.62 -6.88 5.68
C ILE A 62 1.33 -7.86 6.84
N ILE A 63 1.88 -7.59 8.03
CA ILE A 63 1.64 -8.44 9.22
C ILE A 63 0.15 -8.45 9.58
N VAL A 64 -0.50 -7.28 9.57
CA VAL A 64 -1.95 -7.17 9.84
C VAL A 64 -2.77 -7.93 8.80
N ILE A 65 -2.44 -7.78 7.51
CA ILE A 65 -3.13 -8.46 6.41
C ILE A 65 -2.96 -9.99 6.52
N LEU A 66 -1.76 -10.48 6.83
CA LEU A 66 -1.51 -11.91 7.01
C LEU A 66 -2.19 -12.50 8.26
N ALA A 67 -2.51 -11.67 9.26
CA ALA A 67 -3.23 -12.10 10.45
C ALA A 67 -4.74 -12.26 10.23
N LEU A 68 -5.30 -11.64 9.18
CA LEU A 68 -6.72 -11.76 8.85
C LEU A 68 -6.99 -13.02 8.02
N GLU A 69 -8.11 -13.67 8.30
CA GLU A 69 -8.53 -14.87 7.58
C GLU A 69 -9.08 -14.54 6.18
N ALA A 70 -8.82 -15.42 5.21
CA ALA A 70 -9.27 -15.27 3.81
C ALA A 70 -10.78 -14.98 3.69
N ASN A 71 -11.60 -15.70 4.49
CA ASN A 71 -13.07 -15.55 4.48
C ASN A 71 -13.54 -14.14 4.92
N SER A 72 -12.74 -13.44 5.73
CA SER A 72 -13.07 -12.07 6.12
C SER A 72 -13.01 -11.13 4.92
N TYR A 73 -12.02 -11.29 4.04
CA TYR A 73 -11.88 -10.45 2.85
C TYR A 73 -13.08 -10.60 1.91
N GLU A 74 -13.51 -11.83 1.65
CA GLU A 74 -14.67 -12.10 0.80
C GLU A 74 -15.97 -11.53 1.39
N ARG A 75 -16.18 -11.71 2.70
CA ARG A 75 -17.35 -11.15 3.40
C ARG A 75 -17.42 -9.62 3.28
N PHE A 76 -16.29 -8.93 3.42
CA PHE A 76 -16.22 -7.47 3.38
C PHE A 76 -15.95 -6.89 1.98
N ALA A 77 -15.80 -7.72 0.95
CA ALA A 77 -15.48 -7.30 -0.42
C ALA A 77 -16.41 -6.20 -0.96
N SER A 78 -17.73 -6.40 -0.84
CA SER A 78 -18.73 -5.43 -1.31
C SER A 78 -18.67 -4.12 -0.53
N ILE A 79 -18.35 -4.16 0.77
CA ILE A 79 -18.21 -2.97 1.61
C ILE A 79 -16.96 -2.18 1.20
N PHE A 80 -15.81 -2.86 1.03
CA PHE A 80 -14.59 -2.21 0.54
C PHE A 80 -14.79 -1.56 -0.83
N TYR A 81 -15.54 -2.21 -1.72
CA TYR A 81 -15.86 -1.66 -3.03
C TYR A 81 -16.69 -0.37 -2.91
N ILE A 82 -17.78 -0.38 -2.15
CA ILE A 82 -18.62 0.81 -1.95
C ILE A 82 -17.80 1.95 -1.33
N ILE A 83 -17.01 1.67 -0.29
CA ILE A 83 -16.15 2.67 0.34
C ILE A 83 -15.17 3.25 -0.69
N SER A 84 -14.54 2.40 -1.51
CA SER A 84 -13.62 2.86 -2.55
C SER A 84 -14.29 3.74 -3.61
N MET A 85 -15.53 3.44 -4.00
CA MET A 85 -16.31 4.25 -4.93
C MET A 85 -16.68 5.61 -4.31
N VAL A 86 -17.08 5.63 -3.04
CA VAL A 86 -17.33 6.89 -2.32
C VAL A 86 -16.05 7.72 -2.22
N LEU A 87 -14.91 7.09 -1.93
CA LEU A 87 -13.61 7.77 -1.90
C LEU A 87 -13.18 8.28 -3.28
N LEU A 88 -13.56 7.63 -4.38
CA LEU A 88 -13.32 8.16 -5.73
C LEU A 88 -14.24 9.34 -6.03
N LEU A 89 -15.52 9.24 -5.71
CA LEU A 89 -16.48 10.34 -5.89
C LEU A 89 -16.12 11.57 -5.05
N GLY A 90 -15.56 11.37 -3.86
CA GLY A 90 -15.11 12.48 -3.03
C GLY A 90 -13.99 13.31 -3.66
N LEU A 91 -13.26 12.78 -4.66
CA LEU A 91 -12.18 13.53 -5.35
C LEU A 91 -12.73 14.74 -6.10
N PHE A 92 -14.00 14.70 -6.53
CA PHE A 92 -14.62 15.86 -7.20
C PHE A 92 -14.82 17.05 -6.26
N VAL A 93 -14.90 16.82 -4.95
CA VAL A 93 -15.15 17.86 -3.95
C VAL A 93 -13.88 18.21 -3.17
N PHE A 94 -13.12 17.19 -2.75
CA PHE A 94 -11.96 17.34 -1.85
C PHE A 94 -10.63 16.98 -2.54
N GLY A 95 -10.64 16.60 -3.81
CA GLY A 95 -9.44 16.21 -4.53
C GLY A 95 -8.52 17.39 -4.83
N LYS A 96 -7.22 17.17 -4.69
CA LYS A 96 -6.17 18.13 -5.05
C LYS A 96 -5.62 17.81 -6.43
N THR A 97 -5.50 18.84 -7.27
CA THR A 97 -4.84 18.72 -8.58
C THR A 97 -3.33 18.72 -8.40
N ILE A 98 -2.68 17.61 -8.76
CA ILE A 98 -1.22 17.46 -8.77
C ILE A 98 -0.81 17.03 -10.18
N ALA A 99 0.15 17.74 -10.78
CA ALA A 99 0.63 17.47 -12.15
C ALA A 99 -0.50 17.39 -13.20
N GLY A 100 -1.55 18.21 -13.06
CA GLY A 100 -2.68 18.26 -13.99
C GLY A 100 -3.77 17.20 -13.78
N ALA A 101 -3.64 16.32 -12.78
CA ALA A 101 -4.64 15.30 -12.44
C ALA A 101 -5.18 15.46 -11.01
N THR A 102 -6.50 15.30 -10.83
CA THR A 102 -7.18 15.27 -9.52
C THR A 102 -7.33 13.84 -9.03
N SER A 103 -6.28 13.30 -8.43
CA SER A 103 -6.25 11.90 -7.96
C SER A 103 -5.82 11.74 -6.50
N TRP A 104 -5.57 12.83 -5.79
CA TRP A 104 -4.98 12.82 -4.45
C TRP A 104 -5.84 13.59 -3.45
N TYR A 105 -5.98 13.02 -2.25
CA TYR A 105 -6.35 13.77 -1.06
C TYR A 105 -5.10 14.20 -0.32
N ASP A 106 -4.96 15.50 -0.10
CA ASP A 106 -3.89 16.06 0.71
C ASP A 106 -4.37 16.18 2.16
N LEU A 107 -3.83 15.31 3.03
CA LEU A 107 -4.15 15.30 4.46
C LEU A 107 -3.09 16.07 5.28
N GLY A 108 -2.24 16.85 4.62
CA GLY A 108 -1.15 17.65 5.21
C GLY A 108 0.09 16.84 5.57
N VAL A 109 -0.08 15.73 6.30
CA VAL A 109 1.03 14.84 6.71
C VAL A 109 1.38 13.78 5.67
N PHE A 110 0.38 13.25 4.98
CA PHE A 110 0.55 12.31 3.88
C PHE A 110 -0.55 12.54 2.83
N ASN A 111 -0.29 12.09 1.61
CA ASN A 111 -1.28 12.13 0.54
C ASN A 111 -1.90 10.73 0.40
N LEU A 112 -3.24 10.67 0.38
CA LEU A 112 -3.97 9.44 0.15
C LEU A 112 -4.45 9.41 -1.29
N GLN A 113 -4.14 8.32 -2.00
CA GLN A 113 -4.61 8.08 -3.36
C GLN A 113 -5.74 7.05 -3.36
N PRO A 114 -7.00 7.46 -3.57
CA PRO A 114 -8.15 6.54 -3.53
C PRO A 114 -8.09 5.42 -4.56
N SER A 115 -7.46 5.67 -5.71
CA SER A 115 -7.37 4.69 -6.80
C SER A 115 -6.59 3.44 -6.41
N GLU A 116 -5.66 3.53 -5.44
CA GLU A 116 -4.94 2.35 -4.94
C GLU A 116 -5.88 1.40 -4.19
N PHE A 117 -6.76 1.95 -3.35
CA PHE A 117 -7.79 1.17 -2.66
C PHE A 117 -8.84 0.62 -3.64
N ALA A 118 -9.25 1.42 -4.62
CA ALA A 118 -10.25 1.02 -5.60
C ALA A 118 -9.79 -0.16 -6.47
N LYS A 119 -8.52 -0.22 -6.88
CA LYS A 119 -7.97 -1.38 -7.61
C LYS A 119 -8.14 -2.68 -6.82
N MET A 120 -7.71 -2.68 -5.56
CA MET A 120 -7.79 -3.87 -4.69
C MET A 120 -9.25 -4.24 -4.38
N ALA A 121 -10.08 -3.26 -4.02
CA ALA A 121 -11.48 -3.49 -3.68
C ALA A 121 -12.32 -3.99 -4.87
N THR A 122 -12.06 -3.46 -6.08
CA THR A 122 -12.73 -3.91 -7.30
C THR A 122 -12.32 -5.33 -7.67
N ALA A 123 -11.03 -5.68 -7.60
CA ALA A 123 -10.57 -7.04 -7.84
C ALA A 123 -11.24 -8.04 -6.89
N LEU A 124 -11.33 -7.70 -5.61
CA LEU A 124 -11.96 -8.53 -4.58
C LEU A 124 -13.47 -8.66 -4.78
N ALA A 125 -14.17 -7.57 -5.10
CA ALA A 125 -15.61 -7.60 -5.36
C ALA A 125 -15.97 -8.40 -6.62
N LEU A 126 -15.17 -8.27 -7.68
CA LEU A 126 -15.34 -9.07 -8.89
C LEU A 126 -15.06 -10.56 -8.65
N ALA A 127 -14.00 -10.88 -7.91
CA ALA A 127 -13.69 -12.26 -7.55
C ALA A 127 -14.84 -12.91 -6.77
N LYS A 128 -15.42 -12.21 -5.79
CA LYS A 128 -16.61 -12.66 -5.07
C LYS A 128 -17.80 -12.85 -6.00
N TYR A 129 -18.13 -11.83 -6.79
CA TYR A 129 -19.30 -11.88 -7.70
C TYR A 129 -19.23 -13.06 -8.66
N LEU A 130 -18.05 -13.35 -9.21
CA LEU A 130 -17.85 -14.49 -10.11
C LEU A 130 -17.86 -15.84 -9.40
N SER A 131 -17.50 -15.89 -8.11
CA SER A 131 -17.55 -17.12 -7.30
C SER A 131 -18.96 -17.47 -6.85
N ASP A 132 -19.84 -16.48 -6.72
CA ASP A 132 -21.24 -16.65 -6.33
C ASP A 132 -22.16 -17.07 -7.50
N ILE A 133 -21.67 -16.98 -8.75
CA ILE A 133 -22.34 -17.42 -9.99
C ILE A 133 -22.10 -18.90 -10.23
#